data_AF-A0A453AR39-F1
#
_entry.id   AF-A0A453AR39-F1
#
_cell.length_a   1.000
_cell.length_b   1.000
_cell.length_c   1.000
_cell.angle_alpha   90.00
_cell.angle_beta   90.00
_cell.angle_gamma   90.00
#
_symmetry.space_group_name_H-M   'P 1'
#
loop_
_entity.id
_entity.type
_entity.pdbx_description
1 polymer ?
#
loop_
_entity_poly.entity_id
_entity_poly.type
_entity_poly.pdbx_seq_one_letter_code
_entity_poly.pdbx_strand_id
1 'polypeptide(L)' 'MAHPGGPLTTNKAAALAKFLERKLQQPDGLDSLNPDLVNLAVKNAKETIKASKGMDFSSYRSSKKHLN' A
#
# COMPACT_ATOMS: atom_id res chain seq x y z
N MET A 1 6.00 15.57 -29.14
CA MET A 1 4.65 15.33 -28.58
C MET A 1 4.82 14.86 -27.15
N ALA A 2 4.70 15.77 -26.18
CA ALA A 2 4.73 15.42 -24.76
C ALA A 2 3.40 14.75 -24.39
N HIS A 3 3.45 13.60 -23.71
CA HIS A 3 2.26 12.92 -23.22
C HIS A 3 1.61 13.77 -22.12
N PRO A 4 0.26 13.96 -22.11
CA PRO A 4 -0.43 14.92 -21.22
C PRO A 4 -0.35 14.58 -19.72
N GLY A 5 0.20 13.43 -19.35
CA GLY A 5 0.56 13.11 -17.98
C GLY A 5 2.05 13.36 -17.78
N GLY A 6 2.41 14.44 -17.10
CA GLY A 6 3.76 14.64 -16.57
C GLY A 6 4.22 13.47 -15.67
N PRO A 7 5.38 13.56 -15.01
CA PRO A 7 5.97 12.45 -14.27
C PRO A 7 4.97 11.81 -13.31
N LEU A 8 4.41 10.65 -13.68
CA LEU A 8 3.48 9.90 -12.85
C LEU A 8 4.30 9.28 -11.72
N THR A 9 4.40 10.00 -10.59
CA THR A 9 4.94 9.44 -9.36
C THR A 9 4.00 8.32 -8.92
N THR A 10 4.29 7.12 -9.38
CA THR A 10 3.39 5.99 -9.14
C THR A 10 3.60 5.55 -7.70
N ASN A 11 2.58 5.75 -6.86
CA ASN A 11 2.57 5.21 -5.51
C ASN A 11 2.80 3.69 -5.60
N LYS A 12 3.94 3.22 -5.08
CA LYS A 12 4.38 1.82 -5.21
C LYS A 12 3.34 0.84 -4.67
N ALA A 13 2.64 1.19 -3.60
CA ALA A 13 1.57 0.37 -3.04
C ALA A 13 0.35 0.31 -3.96
N ALA A 14 -0.05 1.45 -4.54
CA ALA A 14 -1.16 1.51 -5.48
C ALA A 14 -0.86 0.74 -6.78
N ALA A 15 0.36 0.82 -7.30
CA ALA A 15 0.79 0.01 -8.44
C ALA A 15 0.76 -1.49 -8.13
N LEU A 16 1.25 -1.88 -6.95
CA LEU A 16 1.27 -3.28 -6.53
C LEU A 16 -0.15 -3.85 -6.41
N ALA A 17 -1.08 -3.10 -5.80
CA ALA A 17 -2.48 -3.54 -5.69
C ALA A 17 -3.12 -3.74 -7.06
N LYS A 18 -2.95 -2.79 -7.99
CA LYS A 18 -3.46 -2.89 -9.37
C LYS A 18 -2.80 -4.03 -10.15
N PHE A 19 -1.52 -4.30 -9.90
CA PHE A 19 -0.82 -5.43 -10.51
C PHE A 19 -1.43 -6.76 -10.04
N LEU A 20 -1.62 -6.94 -8.73
CA LEU A 20 -2.22 -8.15 -8.17
C LEU A 20 -3.66 -8.36 -8.67
N GLU A 21 -4.46 -7.29 -8.76
CA GLU A 21 -5.81 -7.34 -9.33
C GLU A 21 -5.80 -7.81 -10.79
N ARG A 22 -4.89 -7.29 -11.61
CA ARG A 22 -4.73 -7.74 -13.00
C ARG A 22 -4.29 -9.21 -13.09
N LYS A 23 -3.39 -9.64 -12.20
CA LYS A 23 -2.93 -11.03 -12.16
C LYS A 23 -4.03 -11.99 -11.71
N LEU A 24 -4.94 -11.57 -10.83
CA LEU A 24 -6.15 -12.33 -10.43
C LEU A 24 -7.13 -12.58 -11.58
N GLN A 25 -7.20 -11.68 -12.56
CA GLN A 25 -8.10 -11.82 -13.72
C GLN A 25 -7.53 -12.72 -14.82
N GLN A 26 -6.24 -13.06 -14.75
CA GLN A 26 -5.62 -13.96 -15.72
C GLN A 26 -5.78 -15.42 -15.27
N PRO A 27 -6.14 -16.35 -16.19
CA PRO A 27 -6.43 -17.75 -15.85
C PRO A 27 -5.27 -18.44 -15.12
N ASP A 28 -4.02 -18.10 -15.45
CA ASP A 28 -2.80 -18.64 -14.82
C ASP A 28 -1.95 -17.54 -14.15
N GLY A 29 -2.55 -16.38 -13.87
CA GLY A 29 -1.79 -15.21 -13.42
C GLY A 29 -1.19 -15.37 -12.03
N LEU A 30 -1.81 -16.20 -11.20
CA LEU A 30 -1.39 -16.47 -9.83
C LEU A 30 -0.34 -17.58 -9.73
N ASP A 31 -0.30 -18.53 -10.67
CA ASP A 31 0.72 -19.60 -10.71
C ASP A 31 2.14 -19.06 -10.91
N SER A 32 2.25 -17.88 -11.51
CA SER A 32 3.52 -17.14 -11.66
C SER A 32 4.01 -16.51 -10.35
N LEU A 33 3.21 -16.51 -9.27
CA LEU A 33 3.56 -15.91 -7.98
C LEU A 33 4.00 -16.99 -7.00
N ASN A 34 5.02 -16.69 -6.19
CA ASN A 34 5.42 -17.58 -5.11
C ASN A 34 4.40 -17.47 -3.94
N PRO A 35 3.70 -18.56 -3.58
CA PRO A 35 2.67 -18.54 -2.54
C PRO A 35 3.23 -18.19 -1.15
N ASP A 36 4.47 -18.56 -0.83
CA ASP A 36 5.11 -18.24 0.45
C ASP A 36 5.32 -16.73 0.62
N LEU A 37 5.73 -16.06 -0.45
CA LEU A 37 5.91 -14.59 -0.46
C LEU A 37 4.57 -13.86 -0.32
N VAL A 38 3.52 -14.37 -0.98
CA VAL A 38 2.16 -13.80 -0.86
C VAL A 38 1.65 -13.94 0.57
N ASN A 39 1.82 -15.12 1.18
CA ASN A 39 1.36 -15.36 2.55
C ASN A 39 2.11 -14.48 3.58
N LEU A 40 3.44 -14.34 3.42
CA LEU A 40 4.25 -13.45 4.24
C LEU A 40 3.83 -11.98 4.10
N ALA A 41 3.58 -11.53 2.86
CA ALA A 41 3.12 -10.17 2.60
C ALA A 41 1.75 -9.89 3.26
N VAL A 42 0.80 -10.83 3.18
CA VAL A 42 -0.51 -10.71 3.83
C VAL A 42 -0.37 -10.69 5.36
N LYS A 43 0.49 -11.53 5.93
CA LYS A 43 0.77 -11.53 7.38
C LYS A 43 1.33 -10.17 7.81
N ASN A 44 2.37 -9.68 7.14
CA ASN A 44 3.01 -8.40 7.47
C ASN A 44 2.04 -7.21 7.32
N ALA A 45 1.18 -7.22 6.30
CA ALA A 45 0.15 -6.21 6.12
C ALA A 45 -0.87 -6.19 7.28
N LYS A 46 -1.36 -7.36 7.72
CA LYS A 46 -2.28 -7.46 8.87
C LYS A 46 -1.64 -6.95 10.16
N GLU A 47 -0.38 -7.31 10.41
CA GLU A 47 0.36 -6.85 11.58
C GLU A 47 0.59 -5.33 11.56
N THR A 48 0.86 -4.75 10.38
CA THR A 48 1.02 -3.30 10.20
C THR A 48 -0.28 -2.54 10.52
N ILE A 49 -1.43 -3.07 10.11
CA ILE A 49 -2.75 -2.47 10.43
C ILE A 49 -3.02 -2.52 11.94
N LYS A 50 -2.68 -3.63 12.62
CA LYS A 50 -2.81 -3.74 14.08
C LYS A 50 -1.92 -2.75 14.82
N ALA A 51 -0.67 -2.59 14.38
CA ALA A 51 0.26 -1.61 14.95
C ALA A 51 -0.24 -0.17 14.76
N SER A 52 -0.78 0.15 13.58
CA SER A 52 -1.33 1.48 13.27
C SER A 52 -2.58 1.82 14.11
N LYS A 53 -3.42 0.83 14.45
CA LYS A 53 -4.56 1.02 15.36
C LYS A 53 -4.16 1.39 16.79
N GLY A 54 -2.92 1.12 17.20
CA GLY A 54 -2.35 1.59 18.48
C GLY A 54 -1.76 3.00 18.42
N MET A 55 -1.59 3.57 17.23
CA MET A 55 -1.17 4.96 17.05
C MET A 55 -2.40 5.86 17.18
N ASP A 56 -2.71 6.27 18.41
CA ASP A 56 -3.59 7.40 18.65
C ASP A 56 -2.97 8.66 18.00
N PHE A 57 -3.54 9.09 16.88
CA PHE A 57 -3.19 10.36 16.23
C PHE A 57 -3.75 11.58 17.00
N SER A 58 -4.54 11.37 18.07
CA SER A 58 -5.01 12.45 18.95
C SER A 58 -3.83 13.16 19.61
N SER A 59 -2.77 12.42 19.95
CA SER A 59 -1.56 13.00 20.55
C SER A 59 -0.75 13.91 19.59
N TYR A 60 -0.87 13.76 18.27
CA TYR A 60 -0.20 14.65 17.31
C TYR A 60 -0.99 15.93 17.00
N ARG A 61 -2.31 15.94 17.23
CA ARG A 61 -3.16 17.11 16.94
C ARG A 61 -3.09 18.19 18.02
N SER A 62 -2.60 17.86 19.21
CA SER A 62 -2.53 18.81 20.34
C SER A 62 -1.33 19.77 20.27
N SER A 63 -0.25 19.39 19.58
CA SER A 63 1.03 20.13 19.62
C SER A 63 1.12 21.35 18.69
N LYS A 64 0.01 21.82 18.11
CA LYS A 64 -0.02 22.96 17.17
C LYS A 64 -0.89 24.14 17.60
N LYS A 65 -1.35 24.17 18.86
CA LYS A 65 -2.12 25.30 19.42
C LYS A 65 -1.31 26.20 20.37
N HIS A 66 0.02 26.08 20.40
CA HIS A 66 0.86 26.89 21.27
C HIS A 66 2.19 27.27 20.60
N LEU A 67 2.11 27.88 19.42
CA LEU A 67 3.21 28.68 18.92
C LEU A 67 2.64 30.03 18.50
N ASN A 68 3.09 31.05 19.23
CA ASN A 68 2.67 32.46 19.19
C ASN A 68 2.71 33.07 17.80
#